data_AF-L0RDG8-F1
#
_entry.id   AF-L0RDG8-F1
#
_cell.length_a   1.000
_cell.length_b   1.000
_cell.length_c   1.000
_cell.angle_alpha   90.00
_cell.angle_beta   90.00
_cell.angle_gamma   90.00
#
_symmetry.space_group_name_H-M   'P 1'
#
loop_
_entity.id
_entity.type
_entity.pdbx_description
1 polymer ?
#
loop_
_entity_poly.entity_id
_entity_poly.type
_entity_poly.pdbx_seq_one_letter_code
_entity_poly.pdbx_strand_id
1 'polypeptide(L)'
;MKQDVLLLGGAYEFLPTSGEELSDKKRNALTEAFQIINYDLGIISPAEFQFLQKGPLGIPQNWINCKNFKIVTKPLKNGKKAAIIILPYLEKGSDHISDDLLSESAAIFKESRSKADIVIALSPWSYFREKRFLASPAIAETPPDLLLGSGDGPGMTGSLAANGKTLWVRSYPTGKAVSRIDILQFPARSPDFKWTSGKNIKWFLQTLLIKVREEPEVAKLLSGITDEKK
;
A
#
# COMPACT_ATOMS: atom_id res chain seq x y z
N MET A 1 18.05 7.69 8.24
CA MET A 1 18.66 7.31 6.95
C MET A 1 17.86 7.94 5.82
N LYS A 2 18.49 8.33 4.70
CA LYS A 2 17.79 8.88 3.51
C LYS A 2 17.56 7.74 2.52
N GLN A 3 16.36 7.63 1.96
CA GLN A 3 15.98 6.51 1.10
C GLN A 3 15.98 6.89 -0.38
N ASP A 4 16.51 6.01 -1.23
CA ASP A 4 16.34 6.05 -2.70
C ASP A 4 15.11 5.29 -3.17
N VAL A 5 14.75 4.25 -2.42
CA VAL A 5 13.67 3.32 -2.72
C VAL A 5 12.82 3.22 -1.46
N LEU A 6 11.50 3.22 -1.66
CA LEU A 6 10.52 2.91 -0.62
C LEU A 6 9.91 1.55 -0.90
N LEU A 7 10.08 0.62 0.02
CA LEU A 7 9.39 -0.67 0.00
C LEU A 7 8.13 -0.59 0.87
N LEU A 8 6.96 -0.57 0.23
CA LEU A 8 5.67 -0.34 0.87
C LEU A 8 4.76 -1.57 0.77
N GLY A 9 4.15 -1.95 1.91
CA GLY A 9 3.25 -3.10 2.02
C GLY A 9 1.79 -2.68 2.16
N GLY A 10 0.89 -3.38 1.46
CA GLY A 10 -0.55 -3.21 1.60
C GLY A 10 -1.11 -4.00 2.78
N ALA A 11 -2.42 -3.88 3.03
CA ALA A 11 -3.09 -4.76 3.99
C ALA A 11 -3.35 -6.13 3.37
N TYR A 12 -3.74 -7.10 4.21
CA TYR A 12 -4.09 -8.48 3.83
C TYR A 12 -2.89 -9.31 3.35
N GLU A 13 -1.73 -9.04 3.92
CA GLU A 13 -0.48 -9.77 3.69
C GLU A 13 -0.29 -10.91 4.71
N PHE A 14 -0.96 -10.83 5.87
CA PHE A 14 -0.90 -11.83 6.95
C PHE A 14 -2.18 -12.64 7.09
N LEU A 15 -3.32 -12.11 6.64
CA LEU A 15 -4.59 -12.81 6.58
C LEU A 15 -5.30 -12.52 5.25
N PRO A 16 -6.03 -13.51 4.70
CA PRO A 16 -6.91 -13.24 3.58
C PRO A 16 -7.99 -12.23 3.97
N THR A 17 -8.56 -11.55 2.98
CA THR A 17 -9.67 -10.62 3.20
C THR A 17 -10.89 -11.31 3.81
N SER A 18 -11.06 -12.63 3.63
CA SER A 18 -12.11 -13.41 4.30
C SER A 18 -11.98 -13.43 5.83
N GLY A 19 -10.79 -13.14 6.36
CA GLY A 19 -10.49 -13.24 7.78
C GLY A 19 -10.30 -14.68 8.26
N GLU A 20 -10.21 -15.66 7.34
CA GLU A 20 -9.91 -17.05 7.69
C GLU A 20 -8.58 -17.13 8.45
N GLU A 21 -8.62 -17.72 9.65
CA GLU A 21 -7.44 -17.84 10.50
C GLU A 21 -6.45 -18.84 9.90
N LEU A 22 -5.18 -18.46 9.90
CA LEU A 22 -4.07 -19.33 9.51
C LEU A 22 -3.47 -19.98 10.75
N SER A 23 -2.81 -21.13 10.58
CA SER A 23 -2.12 -21.81 11.69
C SER A 23 -1.03 -20.94 12.33
N ASP A 24 -0.78 -21.15 13.62
CA ASP A 24 0.28 -20.44 14.36
C ASP A 24 1.66 -20.58 13.71
N LYS A 25 1.94 -21.75 13.12
CA LYS A 25 3.17 -22.00 12.36
C LYS A 25 3.27 -21.07 11.14
N LYS A 26 2.18 -20.94 10.37
CA LYS A 26 2.12 -20.04 9.21
C LYS A 26 2.19 -18.57 9.61
N ARG A 27 1.51 -18.17 10.70
CA ARG A 27 1.62 -16.82 11.27
C ARG A 27 3.08 -16.45 11.52
N ASN A 28 3.75 -17.24 12.35
CA ASN A 28 5.09 -16.91 12.84
C ASN A 28 6.10 -16.87 11.68
N ALA A 29 6.02 -17.83 10.74
CA ALA A 29 6.88 -17.85 9.57
C ALA A 29 6.67 -16.62 8.65
N LEU A 30 5.41 -16.20 8.44
CA LEU A 30 5.12 -14.97 7.69
C LEU A 30 5.66 -13.74 8.41
N THR A 31 5.43 -13.61 9.72
CA THR A 31 5.95 -12.48 10.50
C THR A 31 7.46 -12.34 10.37
N GLU A 32 8.20 -13.44 10.49
CA GLU A 32 9.66 -13.46 10.36
C GLU A 32 10.12 -13.16 8.92
N ALA A 33 9.45 -13.75 7.91
CA ALA A 33 9.74 -13.44 6.50
C ALA A 33 9.57 -11.95 6.18
N PHE A 34 8.51 -11.32 6.66
CA PHE A 34 8.27 -9.88 6.46
C PHE A 34 9.27 -8.99 7.23
N GLN A 35 9.84 -9.47 8.33
CA GLN A 35 10.96 -8.79 9.01
C GLN A 35 12.25 -8.86 8.19
N ILE A 36 12.54 -10.00 7.55
CA ILE A 36 13.70 -10.17 6.67
C ILE A 36 13.59 -9.25 5.44
N ILE A 37 12.39 -9.15 4.84
CA ILE A 37 12.15 -8.26 3.69
C ILE A 37 12.36 -6.78 4.08
N ASN A 38 12.16 -6.44 5.36
CA ASN A 38 12.44 -5.12 5.93
C ASN A 38 11.73 -3.97 5.19
N TYR A 39 10.39 -4.06 5.12
CA TYR A 39 9.56 -2.99 4.58
C TYR A 39 9.80 -1.66 5.30
N ASP A 40 9.82 -0.58 4.53
CA ASP A 40 9.92 0.78 5.07
C ASP A 40 8.64 1.19 5.79
N LEU A 41 7.50 0.72 5.29
CA LEU A 41 6.19 0.88 5.89
C LEU A 41 5.23 -0.15 5.30
N GLY A 42 4.57 -0.91 6.17
CA GLY A 42 3.42 -1.74 5.80
C GLY A 42 2.18 -1.31 6.56
N ILE A 43 1.00 -1.64 6.04
CA ILE A 43 -0.25 -1.45 6.77
C ILE A 43 -0.91 -2.79 7.03
N ILE A 44 -1.56 -2.93 8.18
CA ILE A 44 -2.32 -4.13 8.55
C ILE A 44 -3.75 -3.75 8.91
N SER A 45 -4.69 -4.59 8.49
CA SER A 45 -6.09 -4.49 8.89
C SER A 45 -6.25 -4.73 10.41
N PRO A 46 -7.39 -4.33 11.01
CA PRO A 46 -7.68 -4.64 12.41
C PRO A 46 -7.65 -6.15 12.73
N ALA A 47 -8.10 -6.99 11.80
CA ALA A 47 -8.07 -8.44 11.95
C ALA A 47 -6.64 -8.99 11.96
N GLU A 48 -5.80 -8.56 11.01
CA GLU A 48 -4.37 -8.93 10.99
C GLU A 48 -3.65 -8.46 12.25
N PHE A 49 -3.95 -7.25 12.74
CA PHE A 49 -3.40 -6.75 13.98
C PHE A 49 -3.71 -7.67 15.17
N GLN A 50 -4.97 -8.07 15.33
CA GLN A 50 -5.37 -9.02 16.38
C GLN A 50 -4.70 -10.38 16.21
N PHE A 51 -4.63 -10.88 14.98
CA PHE A 51 -4.01 -12.16 14.66
C PHE A 51 -2.51 -12.19 14.98
N LEU A 52 -1.77 -11.16 14.61
CA LEU A 52 -0.34 -11.02 14.87
C LEU A 52 -0.03 -10.86 16.35
N GLN A 53 -0.88 -10.18 17.12
CA GLN A 53 -0.73 -10.04 18.57
C GLN A 53 -0.80 -11.36 19.34
N LYS A 54 -1.43 -12.40 18.77
CA LYS A 54 -1.47 -13.75 19.37
C LYS A 54 -0.11 -14.47 19.27
N GLY A 55 0.78 -14.02 18.38
CA GLY A 55 2.07 -14.66 18.12
C GLY A 55 3.21 -14.12 18.99
N PRO A 56 4.24 -14.93 19.27
CA PRO A 56 5.40 -14.50 20.07
C PRO A 56 6.23 -13.40 19.40
N LEU A 57 6.17 -13.29 18.07
CA LEU A 57 6.88 -12.26 17.30
C LEU A 57 6.09 -10.93 17.20
N GLY A 58 4.81 -10.94 17.56
CA GLY A 58 3.95 -9.76 17.51
C GLY A 58 3.83 -9.15 16.11
N ILE A 59 3.77 -7.81 16.07
CA ILE A 59 3.63 -7.04 14.82
C ILE A 59 5.03 -6.77 14.27
N PRO A 60 5.30 -7.08 12.98
CA PRO A 60 6.60 -6.80 12.40
C PRO A 60 6.93 -5.30 12.41
N GLN A 61 8.22 -4.97 12.49
CA GLN A 61 8.69 -3.59 12.55
C GLN A 61 8.20 -2.80 11.32
N ASN A 62 7.83 -1.53 11.52
CA ASN A 62 7.29 -0.64 10.49
C ASN A 62 5.91 -1.02 9.92
N TRP A 63 5.22 -2.02 10.49
CA TRP A 63 3.82 -2.29 10.14
C TRP A 63 2.86 -1.57 11.07
N ILE A 64 1.85 -0.93 10.50
CA ILE A 64 0.95 -0.05 11.25
C ILE A 64 -0.50 -0.48 11.05
N ASN A 65 -1.24 -0.62 12.15
CA ASN A 65 -2.69 -0.80 12.11
C ASN A 65 -3.36 0.41 11.43
N CYS A 66 -4.09 0.14 10.34
CA CYS A 66 -4.79 1.13 9.55
C CYS A 66 -6.20 1.47 10.08
N LYS A 67 -6.57 1.11 11.31
CA LYS A 67 -7.88 1.44 11.90
C LYS A 67 -8.30 2.90 11.73
N ASN A 68 -7.36 3.83 11.91
CA ASN A 68 -7.59 5.27 11.77
C ASN A 68 -6.57 5.88 10.78
N PHE A 69 -6.83 7.11 10.33
CA PHE A 69 -5.85 7.88 9.58
C PHE A 69 -4.51 7.98 10.29
N LYS A 70 -3.44 7.83 9.52
CA LYS A 70 -2.07 8.10 9.98
C LYS A 70 -1.25 8.71 8.87
N ILE A 71 -0.38 9.64 9.23
CA ILE A 71 0.55 10.31 8.32
C ILE A 71 1.96 9.90 8.74
N VAL A 72 2.69 9.28 7.83
CA VAL A 72 4.09 8.89 8.03
C VAL A 72 4.94 9.65 7.03
N THR A 73 5.88 10.46 7.52
CA THR A 73 6.83 11.15 6.64
C THR A 73 8.11 10.31 6.52
N LYS A 74 8.52 10.01 5.29
CA LYS A 74 9.79 9.33 5.00
C LYS A 74 10.78 10.29 4.32
N PRO A 75 11.99 10.49 4.89
CA PRO A 75 13.01 11.29 4.24
C PRO A 75 13.60 10.56 3.05
N LEU A 76 13.62 11.22 1.91
CA LEU A 76 14.23 10.75 0.67
C LEU A 76 15.62 11.38 0.51
N LYS A 77 16.39 10.93 -0.49
CA LYS A 77 17.65 11.59 -0.87
C LYS A 77 17.44 13.05 -1.28
N ASN A 78 18.54 13.81 -1.26
CA ASN A 78 18.58 15.23 -1.66
C ASN A 78 17.63 16.15 -0.88
N GLY A 79 17.30 15.79 0.36
CA GLY A 79 16.43 16.59 1.23
C GLY A 79 14.94 16.49 0.90
N LYS A 80 14.58 15.63 -0.06
CA LYS A 80 13.19 15.40 -0.49
C LYS A 80 12.42 14.59 0.55
N LYS A 81 11.10 14.66 0.52
CA LYS A 81 10.22 13.99 1.48
C LYS A 81 9.02 13.33 0.80
N ALA A 82 8.68 12.13 1.25
CA ALA A 82 7.41 11.49 0.97
C ALA A 82 6.49 11.60 2.19
N ALA A 83 5.26 12.06 1.98
CA ALA A 83 4.18 11.92 2.95
C ALA A 83 3.35 10.70 2.56
N ILE A 84 3.35 9.68 3.42
CA ILE A 84 2.58 8.46 3.23
C ILE A 84 1.35 8.53 4.14
N ILE A 85 0.17 8.55 3.54
CA ILE A 85 -1.12 8.66 4.19
C ILE A 85 -1.75 7.28 4.23
N ILE A 86 -1.93 6.75 5.43
CA ILE A 86 -2.64 5.50 5.65
C ILE A 86 -4.12 5.86 5.77
N LEU A 87 -4.92 5.41 4.80
CA LEU A 87 -6.37 5.58 4.84
C LEU A 87 -6.97 4.66 5.92
N PRO A 88 -8.01 5.11 6.66
CA PRO A 88 -8.59 4.36 7.76
C PRO A 88 -9.26 3.08 7.26
N TYR A 89 -9.32 2.04 8.08
CA TYR A 89 -10.04 0.82 7.72
C TYR A 89 -11.55 1.10 7.61
N LEU A 90 -12.18 0.50 6.60
CA LEU A 90 -13.62 0.57 6.40
C LEU A 90 -14.21 -0.83 6.50
N GLU A 91 -15.13 -1.01 7.43
CA GLU A 91 -15.81 -2.29 7.66
C GLU A 91 -16.43 -2.84 6.36
N LYS A 92 -16.46 -4.17 6.27
CA LYS A 92 -17.08 -4.86 5.13
C LYS A 92 -18.60 -4.66 5.14
N GLY A 93 -19.22 -4.68 3.96
CA GLY A 93 -20.68 -4.67 3.81
C GLY A 93 -21.29 -3.38 3.26
N SER A 94 -20.49 -2.34 2.96
CA SER A 94 -20.97 -1.16 2.23
C SER A 94 -19.89 -0.55 1.35
N ASP A 95 -20.18 -0.25 0.09
CA ASP A 95 -19.25 0.48 -0.79
C ASP A 95 -19.31 2.00 -0.60
N HIS A 96 -20.10 2.46 0.39
CA HIS A 96 -20.23 3.86 0.71
C HIS A 96 -18.99 4.38 1.43
N ILE A 97 -18.45 5.49 0.94
CA ILE A 97 -17.45 6.32 1.61
C ILE A 97 -18.20 7.61 1.99
N SER A 98 -18.20 7.97 3.26
CA SER A 98 -18.91 9.16 3.74
C SER A 98 -18.29 10.45 3.19
N ASP A 99 -19.10 11.48 3.03
CA ASP A 99 -18.65 12.80 2.58
C ASP A 99 -17.67 13.44 3.57
N ASP A 100 -17.84 13.16 4.87
CA ASP A 100 -16.89 13.57 5.91
C ASP A 100 -15.51 12.96 5.67
N LEU A 101 -15.45 11.66 5.38
CA LEU A 101 -14.20 10.95 5.12
C LEU A 101 -13.53 11.43 3.82
N LEU A 102 -14.33 11.76 2.79
CA LEU A 102 -13.84 12.38 1.56
C LEU A 102 -13.23 13.75 1.82
N SER A 103 -13.91 14.58 2.61
CA SER A 103 -13.48 15.94 2.96
C SER A 103 -12.22 15.93 3.83
N GLU A 104 -12.18 15.05 4.83
CA GLU A 104 -11.02 14.84 5.69
C GLU A 104 -9.80 14.37 4.87
N SER A 105 -10.00 13.41 3.96
CA SER A 105 -8.94 12.94 3.07
C SER A 105 -8.39 14.07 2.19
N ALA A 106 -9.26 14.87 1.58
CA ALA A 106 -8.87 15.99 0.74
C ALA A 106 -8.06 17.04 1.53
N ALA A 107 -8.48 17.35 2.75
CA ALA A 107 -7.75 18.25 3.64
C ALA A 107 -6.36 17.71 4.00
N ILE A 108 -6.27 16.43 4.37
CA ILE A 108 -5.00 15.76 4.69
C ILE A 108 -4.05 15.77 3.48
N PHE A 109 -4.56 15.48 2.27
CA PHE A 109 -3.74 15.53 1.06
C PHE A 109 -3.27 16.94 0.77
N LYS A 110 -4.15 17.94 0.88
CA LYS A 110 -3.79 19.36 0.68
C LYS A 110 -2.67 19.79 1.62
N GLU A 111 -2.82 19.51 2.91
CA GLU A 111 -1.80 19.82 3.91
C GLU A 111 -0.48 19.09 3.61
N SER A 112 -0.54 17.79 3.32
CA SER A 112 0.64 16.98 3.04
C SER A 112 1.40 17.44 1.79
N ARG A 113 0.69 17.87 0.74
CA ARG A 113 1.30 18.39 -0.50
C ARG A 113 2.12 19.67 -0.27
N SER A 114 1.80 20.45 0.76
CA SER A 114 2.57 21.65 1.14
C SER A 114 3.87 21.33 1.91
N LYS A 115 3.97 20.13 2.47
CA LYS A 115 5.07 19.72 3.36
C LYS A 115 5.98 18.65 2.77
N ALA A 116 5.57 18.01 1.68
CA ALA A 116 6.27 16.90 1.05
C ALA A 116 6.38 17.08 -0.48
N ASP A 117 7.38 16.42 -1.07
CA ASP A 117 7.59 16.40 -2.51
C ASP A 117 6.71 15.37 -3.23
N ILE A 118 6.23 14.34 -2.52
CA ILE A 118 5.27 13.35 -3.03
C ILE A 118 4.32 12.91 -1.92
N VAL A 119 3.04 12.75 -2.26
CA VAL A 119 1.98 12.26 -1.36
C VAL A 119 1.48 10.90 -1.84
N ILE A 120 1.61 9.88 -1.00
CA ILE A 120 1.28 8.48 -1.31
C ILE A 120 0.14 8.05 -0.38
N ALA A 121 -0.99 7.62 -0.91
CA ALA A 121 -2.06 7.02 -0.13
C ALA A 121 -1.95 5.49 -0.11
N LEU A 122 -1.94 4.87 1.07
CA LEU A 122 -2.08 3.42 1.25
C LEU A 122 -3.53 3.10 1.61
N SER A 123 -4.19 2.29 0.79
CA SER A 123 -5.63 2.01 0.90
C SER A 123 -5.91 0.54 1.21
N PRO A 124 -6.69 0.22 2.26
CA PRO A 124 -7.20 -1.13 2.53
C PRO A 124 -8.58 -1.40 1.91
N TRP A 125 -9.10 -0.53 1.03
CA TRP A 125 -10.54 -0.39 0.75
C TRP A 125 -11.12 -1.29 -0.33
N SER A 126 -10.35 -2.16 -0.99
CA SER A 126 -10.78 -2.88 -2.20
C SER A 126 -10.92 -1.97 -3.43
N TYR A 127 -10.92 -2.60 -4.60
CA TYR A 127 -10.94 -1.92 -5.89
C TYR A 127 -12.11 -0.94 -6.09
N PHE A 128 -13.34 -1.34 -5.73
CA PHE A 128 -14.53 -0.54 -6.03
C PHE A 128 -14.61 0.74 -5.21
N ARG A 129 -14.29 0.67 -3.91
CA ARG A 129 -14.24 1.84 -3.04
C ARG A 129 -13.13 2.79 -3.46
N GLU A 130 -11.94 2.28 -3.80
CA GLU A 130 -10.84 3.10 -4.32
C GLU A 130 -11.20 3.81 -5.62
N LYS A 131 -11.88 3.11 -6.54
CA LYS A 131 -12.38 3.70 -7.78
C LYS A 131 -13.36 4.83 -7.49
N ARG A 132 -14.31 4.62 -6.57
CA ARG A 132 -15.30 5.63 -6.16
C ARG A 132 -14.62 6.83 -5.49
N PHE A 133 -13.66 6.57 -4.62
CA PHE A 133 -12.86 7.59 -3.95
C PHE A 133 -12.16 8.50 -4.96
N LEU A 134 -11.45 7.92 -5.93
CA LEU A 134 -10.72 8.66 -6.96
C LEU A 134 -11.63 9.38 -7.98
N ALA A 135 -12.89 8.97 -8.08
CA ALA A 135 -13.91 9.63 -8.90
C ALA A 135 -14.67 10.73 -8.15
N SER A 136 -14.49 10.86 -6.83
CA SER A 136 -15.17 11.87 -6.03
C SER A 136 -14.71 13.28 -6.39
N PRO A 137 -15.63 14.24 -6.57
CA PRO A 137 -15.29 15.65 -6.80
C PRO A 137 -14.38 16.23 -5.71
N ALA A 138 -14.64 15.89 -4.44
CA ALA A 138 -13.84 16.37 -3.30
C ALA A 138 -12.37 15.94 -3.40
N ILE A 139 -12.12 14.73 -3.92
CA ILE A 139 -10.77 14.19 -4.10
C ILE A 139 -10.13 14.72 -5.39
N ALA A 140 -10.92 14.92 -6.45
CA ALA A 140 -10.42 15.37 -7.75
C ALA A 140 -9.69 16.72 -7.70
N GLU A 141 -10.07 17.61 -6.78
CA GLU A 141 -9.40 18.89 -6.57
C GLU A 141 -7.98 18.73 -6.03
N THR A 142 -7.83 17.90 -4.98
CA THR A 142 -6.55 17.70 -4.29
C THR A 142 -6.29 16.21 -4.03
N PRO A 143 -6.02 15.42 -5.09
CA PRO A 143 -5.83 13.99 -4.93
C PRO A 143 -4.39 13.68 -4.44
N PRO A 144 -4.16 12.44 -3.94
CA PRO A 144 -2.80 11.99 -3.67
C PRO A 144 -2.04 11.82 -4.99
N ASP A 145 -0.71 11.93 -4.95
CA ASP A 145 0.11 11.76 -6.15
C ASP A 145 0.14 10.28 -6.59
N LEU A 146 0.17 9.35 -5.61
CA LEU A 146 0.03 7.91 -5.81
C LEU A 146 -1.06 7.36 -4.89
N LEU A 147 -1.87 6.39 -5.37
CA LEU A 147 -2.74 5.58 -4.53
C LEU A 147 -2.35 4.11 -4.69
N LEU A 148 -1.91 3.47 -3.60
CA LEU A 148 -1.52 2.07 -3.56
C LEU A 148 -2.62 1.29 -2.83
N GLY A 149 -3.38 0.52 -3.61
CA GLY A 149 -4.56 -0.18 -3.15
C GLY A 149 -4.30 -1.63 -2.78
N SER A 150 -5.09 -2.13 -1.83
CA SER A 150 -5.09 -3.51 -1.35
C SER A 150 -6.53 -4.00 -1.10
N GLY A 151 -6.67 -5.23 -0.61
CA GLY A 151 -7.97 -5.87 -0.38
C GLY A 151 -8.61 -6.43 -1.64
N ASP A 152 -9.91 -6.68 -1.58
CA ASP A 152 -10.65 -7.40 -2.62
C ASP A 152 -10.61 -6.70 -4.00
N GLY A 153 -10.66 -7.50 -5.07
CA GLY A 153 -10.70 -7.03 -6.46
C GLY A 153 -9.39 -7.27 -7.23
N PRO A 154 -9.33 -6.82 -8.50
CA PRO A 154 -8.24 -7.15 -9.39
C PRO A 154 -6.93 -6.47 -8.98
N GLY A 155 -5.82 -7.16 -9.26
CA GLY A 155 -4.50 -6.54 -9.36
C GLY A 155 -4.43 -5.64 -10.59
N MET A 156 -3.65 -4.56 -10.50
CA MET A 156 -3.53 -3.56 -11.55
C MET A 156 -2.13 -2.97 -11.55
N THR A 157 -1.38 -3.21 -12.64
CA THR A 157 -0.02 -2.68 -12.85
C THR A 157 0.05 -1.16 -12.67
N GLY A 158 -0.99 -0.45 -13.10
CA GLY A 158 -1.18 0.97 -12.83
C GLY A 158 -2.19 1.61 -13.78
N SER A 159 -2.97 2.56 -13.26
CA SER A 159 -3.91 3.37 -14.04
C SER A 159 -3.83 4.82 -13.60
N LEU A 160 -3.91 5.75 -14.55
CA LEU A 160 -3.97 7.18 -14.24
C LEU A 160 -5.41 7.56 -13.90
N ALA A 161 -5.60 8.14 -12.71
CA ALA A 161 -6.88 8.56 -12.16
C ALA A 161 -6.86 10.06 -11.80
N ALA A 162 -8.00 10.58 -11.33
CA ALA A 162 -8.16 11.99 -10.94
C ALA A 162 -7.62 12.97 -12.01
N ASN A 163 -8.09 12.82 -13.25
CA ASN A 163 -7.64 13.61 -14.41
C ASN A 163 -6.14 13.54 -14.69
N GLY A 164 -5.50 12.42 -14.36
CA GLY A 164 -4.08 12.16 -14.55
C GLY A 164 -3.19 12.66 -13.42
N LYS A 165 -3.77 13.14 -12.31
CA LYS A 165 -3.01 13.64 -11.14
C LYS A 165 -2.58 12.53 -10.18
N THR A 166 -3.18 11.35 -10.30
CA THR A 166 -2.87 10.19 -9.44
C THR A 166 -2.49 8.99 -10.29
N LEU A 167 -1.40 8.32 -9.95
CA LEU A 167 -1.17 6.95 -10.39
C LEU A 167 -1.77 6.01 -9.33
N TRP A 168 -2.78 5.24 -9.73
CA TRP A 168 -3.40 4.20 -8.92
C TRP A 168 -2.81 2.85 -9.28
N VAL A 169 -2.28 2.12 -8.29
CA VAL A 169 -1.66 0.80 -8.45
C VAL A 169 -2.25 -0.17 -7.43
N ARG A 170 -2.44 -1.43 -7.83
CA ARG A 170 -2.86 -2.51 -6.94
C ARG A 170 -1.98 -3.72 -7.17
N SER A 171 -1.34 -4.22 -6.11
CA SER A 171 -0.57 -5.45 -6.20
C SER A 171 -1.45 -6.63 -6.61
N TYR A 172 -0.89 -7.57 -7.36
CA TYR A 172 -1.61 -8.78 -7.74
C TYR A 172 -1.74 -9.71 -6.53
N PRO A 173 -2.90 -10.37 -6.34
CA PRO A 173 -3.07 -11.33 -5.25
C PRO A 173 -1.98 -12.40 -5.27
N THR A 174 -1.72 -13.00 -4.11
CA THR A 174 -0.81 -14.16 -3.93
C THR A 174 0.67 -13.88 -4.19
N GLY A 175 1.11 -12.61 -4.18
CA GLY A 175 2.54 -12.28 -4.24
C GLY A 175 3.24 -12.67 -5.56
N LYS A 176 2.50 -12.94 -6.64
CA LYS A 176 3.07 -13.37 -7.93
C LYS A 176 3.94 -12.31 -8.61
N ALA A 177 3.86 -11.06 -8.15
CA ALA A 177 4.58 -9.95 -8.73
C ALA A 177 4.77 -8.81 -7.72
N VAL A 178 5.82 -8.01 -7.96
CA VAL A 178 6.10 -6.76 -7.25
C VAL A 178 5.83 -5.60 -8.19
N SER A 179 5.04 -4.63 -7.71
CA SER A 179 4.83 -3.37 -8.42
C SER A 179 6.01 -2.44 -8.16
N ARG A 180 6.63 -1.93 -9.23
CA ARG A 180 7.71 -0.94 -9.17
C ARG A 180 7.25 0.37 -9.82
N ILE A 181 7.45 1.48 -9.12
CA ILE A 181 7.13 2.82 -9.62
C ILE A 181 8.40 3.67 -9.57
N ASP A 182 8.84 4.15 -10.73
CA ASP A 182 9.97 5.04 -10.86
C ASP A 182 9.46 6.47 -11.04
N ILE A 183 9.74 7.33 -10.06
CA ILE A 183 9.46 8.77 -10.13
C ILE A 183 10.66 9.46 -10.78
N LEU A 184 10.51 9.86 -12.03
CA LEU A 184 11.57 10.54 -12.79
C LEU A 184 11.61 12.04 -12.49
N GLN A 185 10.46 12.61 -12.16
CA GLN A 185 10.31 13.99 -11.74
C GLN A 185 9.21 14.06 -10.68
N PHE A 186 9.47 14.76 -9.57
CA PHE A 186 8.47 14.99 -8.55
C PHE A 186 7.27 15.79 -9.09
N PRO A 187 6.07 15.54 -8.55
CA PRO A 187 4.86 16.22 -8.99
C PRO A 187 4.97 17.72 -8.76
N ALA A 188 4.80 18.50 -9.83
CA ALA A 188 4.72 19.94 -9.72
C ALA A 188 3.44 20.31 -8.95
N ARG A 189 3.53 21.24 -7.99
CA ARG A 189 2.36 21.74 -7.24
C ARG A 189 1.55 22.77 -8.06
N SER A 190 1.45 22.55 -9.36
CA SER A 190 0.68 23.36 -10.31
C SER A 190 -0.68 22.69 -10.60
N PRO A 191 -1.76 23.46 -10.83
CA PRO A 191 -3.05 22.93 -11.25
C PRO A 191 -2.99 22.05 -12.52
N ASP A 192 -2.05 22.34 -13.42
CA ASP A 192 -1.90 21.69 -14.73
C ASP A 192 -1.03 20.42 -14.69
N PHE A 193 -0.46 20.09 -13.52
CA PHE A 193 0.36 18.90 -13.39
C PHE A 193 -0.45 17.64 -13.73
N LYS A 194 0.16 16.77 -14.54
CA LYS A 194 -0.33 15.42 -14.84
C LYS A 194 0.84 14.45 -14.91
N TRP A 195 0.61 13.24 -14.44
CA TRP A 195 1.46 12.11 -14.73
C TRP A 195 1.40 11.78 -16.22
N THR A 196 2.56 11.45 -16.77
CA THR A 196 2.74 11.04 -18.16
C THR A 196 3.78 9.93 -18.19
N SER A 197 3.32 8.72 -18.53
CA SER A 197 4.18 7.53 -18.58
C SER A 197 5.38 7.77 -19.50
N GLY A 198 6.57 7.37 -19.04
CA GLY A 198 7.83 7.54 -19.76
C GLY A 198 8.44 8.94 -19.66
N LYS A 199 7.68 9.96 -19.26
CA LYS A 199 8.15 11.35 -19.12
C LYS A 199 8.54 11.69 -17.68
N ASN A 200 7.57 11.71 -16.77
CA ASN A 200 7.79 12.06 -15.36
C ASN A 200 7.59 10.88 -14.40
N ILE A 201 7.01 9.78 -14.88
CA ILE A 201 6.80 8.54 -14.11
C ILE A 201 6.90 7.32 -15.03
N LYS A 202 7.38 6.20 -14.50
CA LYS A 202 7.26 4.87 -15.12
C LYS A 202 6.75 3.90 -14.06
N TRP A 203 5.99 2.90 -14.47
CA TRP A 203 5.54 1.85 -13.56
C TRP A 203 5.57 0.50 -14.26
N PHE A 204 5.96 -0.52 -13.52
CA PHE A 204 6.22 -1.86 -14.01
C PHE A 204 5.65 -2.89 -13.06
N LEU A 205 5.26 -4.03 -13.62
CA LEU A 205 4.97 -5.23 -12.86
C LEU A 205 6.14 -6.20 -13.03
N GLN A 206 6.93 -6.39 -11.98
CA GLN A 206 7.99 -7.39 -11.96
C GLN A 206 7.39 -8.72 -11.51
N THR A 207 7.20 -9.65 -12.44
CA THR A 207 6.74 -10.99 -12.10
C THR A 207 7.82 -11.76 -11.36
N LEU A 208 7.43 -12.48 -10.32
CA LEU A 208 8.29 -13.32 -9.48
C LEU A 208 8.22 -14.79 -9.91
N LEU A 209 8.32 -15.04 -11.21
CA LEU A 209 8.34 -16.41 -11.76
C LEU A 209 9.67 -17.11 -11.44
N ILE A 210 9.75 -18.42 -11.72
CA ILE A 210 10.84 -19.38 -11.42
C ILE A 210 12.28 -18.86 -11.68
N LYS A 211 12.45 -17.83 -12.52
CA LYS A 211 13.76 -17.23 -12.80
C LYS A 211 14.28 -16.29 -11.70
N VAL A 212 13.47 -15.94 -10.71
CA VAL A 212 13.90 -15.15 -9.55
C VAL A 212 14.36 -16.11 -8.46
N ARG A 213 15.60 -15.93 -7.98
CA ARG A 213 16.16 -16.75 -6.90
C ARG A 213 15.41 -16.47 -5.60
N GLU A 214 15.01 -17.53 -4.91
CA GLU A 214 14.45 -17.45 -3.56
C GLU A 214 15.52 -17.08 -2.54
N GLU A 215 15.14 -16.28 -1.54
CA GLU A 215 16.00 -15.97 -0.40
C GLU A 215 16.09 -17.21 0.52
N PRO A 216 17.27 -17.82 0.70
CA PRO A 216 17.38 -19.11 1.39
C PRO A 216 16.84 -19.12 2.81
N GLU A 217 17.00 -18.03 3.56
CA GLU A 217 16.47 -17.92 4.92
C GLU A 217 14.94 -17.97 4.92
N VAL A 218 14.30 -17.22 4.02
CA VAL A 218 12.84 -17.21 3.87
C VAL A 218 12.31 -18.56 3.39
N ALA A 219 12.98 -19.19 2.41
CA ALA A 219 12.60 -20.51 1.91
C ALA A 219 12.61 -21.57 3.04
N LYS A 220 13.60 -21.51 3.94
CA LYS A 220 13.68 -22.40 5.09
C LYS A 220 12.53 -22.17 6.09
N LEU A 221 12.15 -20.92 6.35
CA LEU A 221 11.02 -20.59 7.23
C LEU A 221 9.69 -21.15 6.72
N LEU A 222 9.51 -21.12 5.40
CA LEU A 222 8.28 -21.58 4.74
C LEU A 222 8.25 -23.11 4.51
N SER A 223 9.36 -23.81 4.81
CA SER A 223 9.46 -25.25 4.62
C SER A 223 8.41 -26.03 5.43
N GLY A 224 7.68 -26.92 4.74
CA GLY A 224 6.60 -27.72 5.34
C GLY A 224 5.41 -26.87 5.81
N ILE A 225 5.20 -25.69 5.24
CA ILE A 225 3.97 -24.91 5.33
C ILE A 225 3.27 -25.03 3.98
N THR A 226 2.13 -25.72 3.95
CA THR A 226 1.33 -25.83 2.74
C THR A 226 0.34 -24.66 2.67
N ASP A 227 0.07 -24.18 1.46
CA ASP A 227 -1.19 -23.49 1.22
C ASP A 227 -2.28 -24.55 1.31
N GLU A 228 -2.98 -24.59 2.46
CA GLU A 228 -4.19 -25.39 2.60
C GLU A 228 -5.17 -24.92 1.53
N LYS A 229 -5.22 -25.64 0.40
CA LYS A 229 -6.37 -25.57 -0.49
C LYS A 229 -7.50 -26.26 0.25
N LYS A 230 -8.44 -25.47 0.76
CA LYS A 230 -9.81 -25.92 0.96
C LYS A 230 -10.65 -25.39 -0.19
#